data_AF-A0A059E6H7-F1
#
_entry.id   AF-A0A059E6H7-F1
#
_cell.length_a   1.000
_cell.length_b   1.000
_cell.length_c   1.000
_cell.angle_alpha   90.00
_cell.angle_beta   90.00
_cell.angle_gamma   90.00
#
_symmetry.space_group_name_H-M   'P 1'
#
loop_
_entity.id
_entity.type
_entity.pdbx_description
1 polymer ?
#
loop_
_entity_poly.entity_id
_entity_poly.type
_entity_poly.pdbx_seq_one_letter_code
_entity_poly.pdbx_strand_id
1 'polypeptide(L)'
;MFADIVSSELKSLRSYAQLLLGSIDAGDQVVCDVLGDLIGSVRAAGSTGVDRACLFRQVDHRLHQIAQAHSVNDRVHPILHGLEIVDRRVLLLSIIGGFGTEDLARITGLHVDEVTYIIARVEPVVAAASRTGVLIIEDEPYMAELLSVLVEQTGHWVAGIAYTRDEAMTFAEKRDIGLILSDIDLGNDVCGWTVVHKIRETLGYRVPTIFITAHPERLEEDGCENRDGVVPKPFDIWRVREAVNNAVHLNASIFA
;
A
#
# COMPACT_ATOMS: atom_id res chain seq x y z
N MET A 1 -23.49 -18.21 -9.56
CA MET A 1 -22.80 -18.24 -8.24
C MET A 1 -21.32 -18.53 -8.39
N PHE A 2 -20.85 -19.72 -8.79
CA PHE A 2 -19.41 -20.00 -8.94
C PHE A 2 -18.71 -19.12 -10.00
N ALA A 3 -19.31 -18.97 -11.19
CA ALA A 3 -18.75 -18.12 -12.25
C ALA A 3 -18.65 -16.63 -11.83
N ASP A 4 -19.59 -16.15 -11.02
CA ASP A 4 -19.61 -14.76 -10.53
C ASP A 4 -18.50 -14.52 -9.50
N ILE A 5 -18.28 -15.49 -8.61
CA ILE A 5 -17.16 -15.47 -7.64
C ILE A 5 -15.82 -15.49 -8.38
N VAL A 6 -15.66 -16.38 -9.37
CA VAL A 6 -14.42 -16.44 -10.16
C VAL A 6 -14.19 -15.12 -10.89
N SER A 7 -15.22 -14.54 -11.53
CA SER A 7 -15.10 -13.28 -12.26
C SER A 7 -14.68 -12.12 -11.35
N SER A 8 -15.27 -12.02 -10.16
CA SER A 8 -14.96 -10.96 -9.19
C SER A 8 -13.59 -11.12 -8.54
N GLU A 9 -13.11 -12.35 -8.33
CA GLU A 9 -11.85 -12.62 -7.63
C GLU A 9 -10.67 -12.92 -8.56
N LEU A 10 -10.87 -13.01 -9.87
CA LEU A 10 -9.83 -13.40 -10.82
C LEU A 10 -8.59 -12.51 -10.71
N LYS A 11 -8.79 -11.20 -10.54
CA LYS A 11 -7.70 -10.24 -10.36
C LYS A 11 -6.90 -10.56 -9.09
N SER A 12 -7.60 -10.73 -7.96
CA SER A 12 -7.00 -11.06 -6.66
C SER A 12 -6.24 -12.39 -6.67
N LEU A 13 -6.81 -13.43 -7.29
CA LEU A 13 -6.16 -14.75 -7.42
C LEU A 13 -4.86 -14.67 -8.22
N ARG A 14 -4.89 -13.94 -9.35
CA ARG A 14 -3.70 -13.71 -10.17
C ARG A 14 -2.65 -12.92 -9.40
N SER A 15 -3.02 -11.78 -8.82
CA SER A 15 -2.09 -10.97 -8.02
C SER A 15 -1.43 -11.78 -6.90
N TYR A 16 -2.22 -12.59 -6.18
CA TYR A 16 -1.70 -13.48 -5.15
C TYR A 16 -0.68 -14.48 -5.70
N ALA A 17 -1.02 -15.21 -6.76
CA ALA A 17 -0.15 -16.23 -7.36
C ALA A 17 1.15 -15.64 -7.91
N GLN A 18 1.06 -14.51 -8.61
CA GLN A 18 2.19 -13.84 -9.24
C GLN A 18 3.18 -13.31 -8.19
N LEU A 19 2.68 -12.69 -7.12
CA LEU A 19 3.53 -12.15 -6.05
C LEU A 19 4.18 -13.26 -5.22
N LEU A 20 3.45 -14.35 -4.93
CA LEU A 20 3.99 -15.46 -4.16
C LEU A 20 5.09 -16.21 -4.94
N LEU A 21 4.95 -16.37 -6.26
CA LEU A 21 5.93 -17.03 -7.12
C LEU A 21 6.99 -16.10 -7.70
N GLY A 22 6.81 -14.78 -7.62
CA GLY A 22 7.70 -13.81 -8.27
C GLY A 22 7.71 -13.92 -9.81
N SER A 23 6.60 -14.34 -10.41
CA SER A 23 6.51 -14.56 -11.87
C SER A 23 5.08 -14.41 -12.36
N ILE A 24 4.88 -13.54 -13.36
CA ILE A 24 3.59 -13.32 -14.01
C ILE A 24 3.11 -14.61 -14.67
N ASP A 25 3.93 -15.19 -15.55
CA ASP A 25 3.56 -16.37 -16.34
C ASP A 25 3.28 -17.59 -15.46
N ALA A 26 4.15 -17.87 -14.47
CA ALA A 26 3.96 -19.02 -13.59
C ALA A 26 2.72 -18.85 -12.70
N GLY A 27 2.48 -17.64 -12.18
CA GLY A 27 1.31 -17.33 -11.37
C GLY A 27 0.00 -17.50 -12.16
N ASP A 28 -0.06 -16.93 -13.36
CA ASP A 28 -1.24 -17.04 -14.22
C ASP A 28 -1.52 -18.49 -14.63
N GLN A 29 -0.48 -19.26 -14.94
CA GLN A 29 -0.64 -20.66 -15.31
C GLN A 29 -1.27 -21.47 -14.17
N VAL A 30 -0.78 -21.31 -12.93
CA VAL A 30 -1.34 -22.02 -11.78
C VAL A 30 -2.80 -21.67 -11.56
N VAL A 31 -3.16 -20.39 -11.68
CA VAL A 31 -4.57 -19.97 -11.56
C VAL A 31 -5.43 -20.58 -12.66
N CYS A 32 -4.96 -20.58 -13.91
CA CYS A 32 -5.67 -21.20 -15.03
C CYS A 32 -5.91 -22.70 -14.81
N ASP A 33 -4.88 -23.43 -14.39
CA ASP A 33 -4.95 -24.88 -14.16
C ASP A 33 -5.97 -25.21 -13.05
N VAL A 34 -5.89 -24.51 -11.91
CA VAL A 34 -6.80 -24.73 -10.78
C VAL A 34 -8.24 -24.38 -11.13
N LEU A 35 -8.47 -23.27 -11.85
CA LEU A 35 -9.81 -22.90 -12.30
C LEU A 35 -10.37 -23.91 -13.32
N GLY A 36 -9.53 -24.42 -14.22
CA GLY A 36 -9.90 -25.47 -15.16
C GLY A 36 -10.37 -26.74 -14.46
N ASP A 37 -9.60 -27.23 -13.49
CA ASP A 37 -9.93 -28.41 -12.67
C ASP A 37 -11.23 -28.21 -11.88
N LEU A 38 -11.44 -27.01 -11.33
CA LEU A 38 -12.65 -26.67 -10.58
C LEU A 38 -13.89 -26.60 -11.46
N ILE A 39 -13.80 -26.01 -12.66
CA ILE A 39 -14.91 -25.98 -13.62
C ILE A 39 -15.31 -27.41 -14.01
N GLY A 40 -14.33 -28.28 -14.25
CA GLY A 40 -14.57 -29.71 -14.51
C GLY A 40 -15.30 -30.39 -13.36
N SER A 41 -14.84 -30.16 -12.13
CA SER A 41 -15.40 -30.75 -10.91
C SER A 41 -16.81 -30.26 -10.59
N VAL A 42 -17.08 -28.95 -10.72
CA VAL A 42 -18.40 -28.35 -10.44
C VAL A 42 -19.45 -28.85 -11.44
N ARG A 43 -19.08 -29.04 -12.71
CA ARG A 43 -19.95 -29.62 -13.74
C ARG A 43 -20.34 -31.07 -13.44
N ALA A 44 -19.41 -31.84 -12.87
CA ALA A 44 -19.64 -33.24 -12.50
C ALA A 44 -20.47 -33.39 -11.21
N ALA A 45 -20.26 -32.52 -10.22
CA ALA A 45 -20.82 -32.66 -8.86
C ALA A 45 -22.17 -31.94 -8.63
N GLY A 46 -22.67 -31.14 -9.57
CA GLY A 46 -24.02 -30.56 -9.48
C GLY A 46 -24.18 -29.50 -8.40
N SER A 47 -23.28 -28.52 -8.34
CA SER A 47 -23.26 -27.36 -7.42
C SER A 47 -23.03 -27.70 -5.94
N THR A 48 -21.82 -28.11 -5.60
CA THR A 48 -21.32 -27.93 -4.22
C THR A 48 -20.95 -26.46 -4.02
N GLY A 49 -21.34 -25.90 -2.87
CA GLY A 49 -21.17 -24.49 -2.52
C GLY A 49 -19.71 -24.09 -2.37
N VAL A 50 -19.02 -23.90 -3.50
CA VAL A 50 -17.69 -23.31 -3.55
C VAL A 50 -17.82 -21.84 -3.18
N ASP A 51 -17.46 -21.53 -1.94
CA ASP A 51 -17.33 -20.17 -1.47
C ASP A 51 -15.96 -19.58 -1.86
N ARG A 52 -15.82 -18.28 -1.61
CA ARG A 52 -14.63 -17.50 -1.92
C ARG A 52 -13.36 -18.08 -1.28
N ALA A 53 -13.41 -18.45 0.00
CA ALA A 53 -12.25 -19.01 0.70
C ALA A 53 -11.86 -20.40 0.16
N CYS A 54 -12.84 -21.23 -0.22
CA CYS A 54 -12.58 -22.52 -0.86
C CYS A 54 -11.82 -22.34 -2.18
N LEU A 55 -12.20 -21.33 -2.99
CA LEU A 55 -11.50 -21.01 -4.22
C LEU A 55 -10.03 -20.63 -3.96
N PHE A 56 -9.78 -19.71 -3.02
CA PHE A 56 -8.43 -19.32 -2.65
C PHE A 56 -7.62 -20.47 -2.04
N ARG A 57 -8.26 -21.35 -1.25
CA ARG A 57 -7.63 -22.56 -0.69
C ARG A 57 -7.08 -23.48 -1.77
N GLN A 58 -7.82 -23.69 -2.86
CA GLN A 58 -7.41 -24.58 -3.95
C GLN A 58 -6.20 -24.01 -4.69
N VAL A 59 -6.19 -22.70 -4.93
CA VAL A 59 -5.05 -22.00 -5.54
C VAL A 59 -3.85 -22.01 -4.60
N ASP A 60 -4.04 -21.65 -3.33
CA ASP A 60 -3.00 -21.64 -2.31
C ASP A 60 -2.34 -23.02 -2.11
N HIS A 61 -3.12 -24.10 -2.10
CA HIS A 61 -2.58 -25.45 -1.98
C HIS A 61 -1.59 -25.80 -3.12
N ARG A 62 -1.91 -25.41 -4.37
CA ARG A 62 -1.01 -25.61 -5.51
C ARG A 62 0.21 -24.71 -5.45
N LEU A 63 0.02 -23.44 -5.12
CA LEU A 63 1.13 -22.49 -5.00
C LEU A 63 2.11 -22.91 -3.90
N HIS A 64 1.60 -23.38 -2.76
CA HIS A 64 2.45 -23.82 -1.65
C HIS A 64 3.33 -25.01 -2.03
N GLN A 65 2.80 -25.99 -2.78
CA GLN A 65 3.57 -27.12 -3.30
C GLN A 65 4.70 -26.66 -4.22
N ILE A 66 4.40 -25.75 -5.16
CA ILE A 66 5.38 -25.22 -6.12
C ILE A 66 6.46 -24.42 -5.39
N ALA A 67 6.05 -23.58 -4.45
CA ALA A 67 6.95 -22.71 -3.69
C ALA A 67 7.82 -23.46 -2.68
N GLN A 68 7.39 -24.62 -2.18
CA GLN A 68 8.27 -25.50 -1.39
C GLN A 68 9.31 -26.22 -2.26
N ALA A 69 8.95 -26.56 -3.51
CA ALA A 69 9.83 -27.27 -4.43
C ALA A 69 10.93 -26.38 -5.03
N HIS A 70 10.75 -25.06 -5.02
CA HIS A 70 11.67 -24.09 -5.60
C HIS A 70 12.18 -23.11 -4.54
N SER A 71 13.48 -22.81 -4.55
CA SER A 71 14.01 -21.71 -3.74
C SER A 71 13.67 -20.37 -4.43
N VAL A 72 12.44 -19.86 -4.24
CA VAL A 72 11.86 -18.70 -4.93
C VAL A 72 12.47 -17.34 -4.50
N ASN A 73 13.63 -17.32 -3.84
CA ASN A 73 14.04 -16.11 -3.10
C ASN A 73 14.54 -14.94 -3.96
N ASP A 74 15.04 -15.15 -5.18
CA ASP A 74 15.68 -14.07 -5.95
C ASP A 74 14.73 -13.26 -6.84
N ARG A 75 13.45 -13.65 -6.96
CA ARG A 75 12.48 -13.01 -7.90
C ARG A 75 11.22 -12.45 -7.23
N VAL A 76 11.12 -12.55 -5.91
CA VAL A 76 9.97 -12.03 -5.17
C VAL A 76 10.09 -10.53 -4.92
N HIS A 77 8.96 -9.88 -4.63
CA HIS A 77 8.95 -8.45 -4.31
C HIS A 77 9.82 -8.15 -3.07
N PRO A 78 10.56 -7.02 -3.00
CA PRO A 78 11.42 -6.68 -1.88
C PRO A 78 10.76 -6.74 -0.50
N ILE A 79 9.47 -6.39 -0.39
CA ILE A 79 8.69 -6.52 0.86
C ILE A 79 8.61 -7.96 1.39
N LEU A 80 8.75 -8.95 0.51
CA LEU A 80 8.71 -10.37 0.84
C LEU A 80 10.11 -10.94 1.10
N HIS A 81 11.17 -10.15 0.87
CA HIS A 81 12.55 -10.57 1.16
C HIS A 81 12.72 -10.75 2.67
N GLY A 82 13.23 -11.92 3.06
CA GLY A 82 13.43 -12.27 4.47
C GLY A 82 12.20 -12.90 5.15
N LEU A 83 11.02 -12.91 4.51
CA LEU A 83 9.87 -13.66 5.00
C LEU A 83 9.97 -15.14 4.62
N GLU A 84 9.58 -16.04 5.52
CA GLU A 84 9.36 -17.45 5.20
C GLU A 84 8.16 -17.61 4.25
N ILE A 85 8.10 -18.73 3.52
CA ILE A 85 7.01 -18.95 2.56
C ILE A 85 5.63 -18.93 3.21
N VAL A 86 5.54 -19.42 4.45
CA VAL A 86 4.30 -19.42 5.23
C VAL A 86 3.87 -18.00 5.59
N ASP A 87 4.82 -17.14 5.97
CA ASP A 87 4.58 -15.72 6.28
C ASP A 87 4.09 -14.96 5.06
N ARG A 88 4.71 -15.19 3.89
CA ARG A 88 4.30 -14.59 2.62
C ARG A 88 2.87 -14.97 2.26
N ARG A 89 2.48 -16.24 2.44
CA ARG A 89 1.11 -16.72 2.16
C ARG A 89 0.09 -15.98 3.01
N VAL A 90 0.27 -15.96 4.33
CA VAL A 90 -0.66 -15.30 5.27
C VAL A 90 -0.75 -13.80 4.97
N LEU A 91 0.39 -13.15 4.75
CA LEU A 91 0.46 -11.73 4.44
C LEU A 91 -0.33 -11.37 3.16
N LEU A 92 -0.01 -12.04 2.05
CA LEU A 92 -0.62 -11.73 0.76
C LEU A 92 -2.12 -12.06 0.74
N LEU A 93 -2.55 -13.15 1.37
CA LEU A 93 -3.96 -13.49 1.49
C LEU A 93 -4.73 -12.49 2.38
N SER A 94 -4.07 -11.93 3.39
CA SER A 94 -4.66 -10.88 4.22
C SER A 94 -4.87 -9.59 3.44
N ILE A 95 -3.85 -9.15 2.68
CA ILE A 95 -3.89 -7.87 1.93
C ILE A 95 -4.71 -7.98 0.64
N ILE A 96 -4.36 -8.91 -0.24
CA ILE A 96 -4.97 -9.06 -1.57
C ILE A 96 -6.33 -9.76 -1.45
N GLY A 97 -6.38 -10.78 -0.60
CA GLY A 97 -7.59 -11.54 -0.35
C GLY A 97 -8.52 -10.86 0.66
N GLY A 98 -8.07 -9.91 1.48
CA GLY A 98 -8.94 -9.27 2.48
C GLY A 98 -9.54 -10.27 3.49
N PHE A 99 -8.87 -11.40 3.73
CA PHE A 99 -9.38 -12.45 4.62
C PHE A 99 -9.05 -12.17 6.08
N GLY A 100 -10.00 -12.46 6.96
CA GLY A 100 -9.79 -12.48 8.41
C GLY A 100 -9.04 -13.73 8.88
N THR A 101 -8.66 -13.78 10.15
CA THR A 101 -7.86 -14.87 10.76
C THR A 101 -8.46 -16.26 10.56
N GLU A 102 -9.78 -16.42 10.73
CA GLU A 102 -10.46 -17.70 10.55
C GLU A 102 -10.41 -18.20 9.10
N ASP A 103 -10.65 -17.31 8.14
CA ASP A 103 -10.58 -17.66 6.72
C ASP A 103 -9.14 -17.93 6.29
N LEU A 104 -8.17 -17.17 6.79
CA LEU A 104 -6.75 -17.42 6.54
C LEU A 104 -6.32 -18.79 7.06
N ALA A 105 -6.76 -19.19 8.26
CA ALA A 105 -6.52 -20.52 8.80
C ALA A 105 -7.14 -21.60 7.89
N ARG A 106 -8.38 -21.40 7.45
CA ARG A 106 -9.07 -22.31 6.54
C ARG A 106 -8.39 -22.44 5.16
N ILE A 107 -7.90 -21.34 4.60
CA ILE A 107 -7.22 -21.30 3.31
C ILE A 107 -5.83 -21.95 3.41
N THR A 108 -5.04 -21.53 4.39
CA THR A 108 -3.64 -21.96 4.51
C THR A 108 -3.47 -23.35 5.11
N GLY A 109 -4.49 -23.85 5.83
CA GLY A 109 -4.46 -25.11 6.57
C GLY A 109 -3.74 -25.03 7.92
N LEU A 110 -3.47 -23.82 8.42
CA LEU A 110 -2.81 -23.55 9.70
C LEU A 110 -3.82 -23.45 10.85
N HIS A 111 -3.33 -23.53 12.09
CA HIS A 111 -4.17 -23.22 13.25
C HIS A 111 -4.40 -21.71 13.37
N VAL A 112 -5.55 -21.29 13.92
CA VAL A 112 -5.90 -19.86 14.08
C VAL A 112 -4.87 -19.12 14.94
N ASP A 113 -4.32 -19.78 15.97
CA ASP A 113 -3.27 -19.19 16.81
C ASP A 113 -1.96 -18.97 16.04
N GLU A 114 -1.61 -19.88 15.13
CA GLU A 114 -0.42 -19.74 14.28
C GLU A 114 -0.59 -18.57 13.31
N VAL A 115 -1.77 -18.46 12.68
CA VAL A 115 -2.10 -17.32 11.80
C VAL A 115 -2.01 -16.00 12.56
N THR A 116 -2.56 -15.94 13.78
CA THR A 116 -2.49 -14.74 14.63
C THR A 116 -1.05 -14.35 14.91
N TYR A 117 -0.19 -15.33 15.24
CA TYR A 117 1.22 -15.07 15.48
C TYR A 117 1.97 -14.60 14.22
N ILE A 118 1.68 -15.21 13.07
CA ILE A 118 2.26 -14.81 11.79
C ILE A 118 1.86 -13.38 11.44
N ILE A 119 0.58 -13.02 11.58
CA ILE A 119 0.09 -11.65 11.33
C ILE A 119 0.87 -10.64 12.20
N ALA A 120 0.98 -10.90 13.51
CA ALA A 120 1.73 -10.03 14.42
C ALA A 120 3.22 -9.92 14.05
N ARG A 121 3.81 -10.96 13.44
CA ARG A 121 5.20 -10.96 12.96
C ARG A 121 5.39 -10.21 11.65
N VAL A 122 4.43 -10.28 10.72
CA VAL A 122 4.55 -9.64 9.39
C VAL A 122 4.03 -8.21 9.36
N GLU A 123 3.17 -7.81 10.28
CA GLU A 123 2.63 -6.45 10.38
C GLU A 123 3.74 -5.37 10.40
N PRO A 124 4.84 -5.51 11.18
CA PRO A 124 5.95 -4.56 11.12
C PRO A 124 6.63 -4.50 9.75
N VAL A 125 6.66 -5.60 9.00
CA VAL A 125 7.28 -5.67 7.66
C VAL A 125 6.44 -4.90 6.64
N VAL A 126 5.11 -5.01 6.73
CA VAL A 126 4.18 -4.23 5.89
C VAL A 126 4.28 -2.75 6.22
N ALA A 127 4.28 -2.42 7.51
CA ALA A 127 4.45 -1.06 7.98
C ALA A 127 5.79 -0.49 7.48
N ALA A 128 6.88 -1.26 7.59
CA ALA A 128 8.21 -0.90 7.13
C ALA A 128 8.30 -0.66 5.62
N ALA A 129 7.70 -1.54 4.81
CA ALA A 129 7.71 -1.40 3.35
C ALA A 129 6.72 -0.36 2.81
N SER A 130 5.74 0.02 3.62
CA SER A 130 4.88 1.19 3.38
C SER A 130 5.48 2.48 3.94
N ARG A 131 6.68 2.43 4.56
CA ARG A 131 7.38 3.65 4.99
C ARG A 131 7.79 4.44 3.76
N THR A 132 7.43 5.71 3.77
CA THR A 132 7.82 6.63 2.72
C THR A 132 8.62 7.78 3.30
N GLY A 133 9.47 8.38 2.47
CA GLY A 133 10.12 9.63 2.77
C GLY A 133 9.12 10.77 2.64
N VAL A 134 8.93 11.52 3.73
CA VAL A 134 8.04 12.68 3.76
C VAL A 134 8.86 13.96 3.66
N LEU A 135 8.61 14.76 2.62
CA LEU A 135 9.13 16.12 2.53
C LEU A 135 8.15 17.07 3.25
N ILE A 136 8.64 17.85 4.20
CA ILE A 136 7.87 18.87 4.91
C ILE A 136 8.27 20.23 4.34
N ILE A 137 7.29 21.03 3.90
CA ILE A 137 7.46 22.39 3.39
C ILE A 137 6.63 23.32 4.28
N GLU A 138 7.29 24.07 5.15
CA GLU A 138 6.66 24.87 6.20
C GLU A 138 7.64 25.98 6.60
N ASP A 139 7.22 27.25 6.53
CA ASP A 139 8.08 28.40 6.80
C ASP A 139 8.24 28.66 8.31
N GLU A 140 7.30 28.20 9.13
CA GLU A 140 7.34 28.29 10.59
C GLU A 140 8.17 27.15 11.24
N PRO A 141 9.32 27.43 11.88
CA PRO A 141 10.20 26.39 12.42
C PRO A 141 9.55 25.45 13.43
N TYR A 142 8.72 26.01 14.32
CA TYR A 142 8.00 25.25 15.34
C TYR A 142 6.97 24.29 14.72
N MET A 143 6.24 24.74 13.70
CA MET A 143 5.26 23.91 13.00
C MET A 143 5.94 22.81 12.21
N ALA A 144 7.07 23.10 11.56
CA ALA A 144 7.86 22.12 10.84
C ALA A 144 8.38 21.00 11.76
N GLU A 145 8.85 21.36 12.96
CA GLU A 145 9.29 20.41 13.99
C GLU A 145 8.13 19.60 14.57
N LEU A 146 6.96 20.21 14.78
CA LEU A 146 5.77 19.46 15.18
C LEU A 146 5.38 18.43 14.12
N LEU A 147 5.36 18.83 12.85
CA LEU A 147 5.04 17.93 11.74
C LEU A 147 6.05 16.79 11.59
N SER A 148 7.34 17.05 11.83
CA SER A 148 8.38 16.01 11.77
C SER A 148 8.14 14.92 12.82
N VAL A 149 7.84 15.31 14.06
CA VAL A 149 7.50 14.37 15.14
C VAL A 149 6.25 13.56 14.77
N LEU A 150 5.25 14.19 14.17
CA LEU A 150 4.02 13.51 13.75
C LEU A 150 4.26 12.48 12.64
N VAL A 151 5.11 12.81 11.67
CA VAL A 151 5.51 11.89 10.59
C VAL A 151 6.26 10.67 11.13
N GLU A 152 7.16 10.88 12.09
CA GLU A 152 7.89 9.76 12.69
C GLU A 152 6.96 8.85 13.52
N GLN A 153 5.97 9.42 14.20
CA GLN A 153 4.96 8.67 14.97
C GLN A 153 4.01 7.85 14.10
N THR A 154 3.79 8.21 12.83
CA THR A 154 3.05 7.36 11.87
C THR A 154 3.92 6.26 11.28
N GLY A 155 5.20 6.20 11.67
CA GLY A 155 6.14 5.20 11.21
C GLY A 155 6.82 5.56 9.91
N HIS A 156 6.64 6.76 9.35
CA HIS A 156 7.40 7.23 8.19
C HIS A 156 8.71 7.90 8.62
N TRP A 157 9.50 8.38 7.66
CA TRP A 157 10.72 9.12 7.97
C TRP A 157 10.73 10.45 7.22
N VAL A 158 11.41 11.43 7.79
CA VAL A 158 11.47 12.79 7.23
C VAL A 158 12.59 12.84 6.19
N ALA A 159 12.20 12.96 4.92
CA ALA A 159 13.13 13.09 3.79
C ALA A 159 13.86 14.44 3.78
N GLY A 160 13.19 15.46 4.31
CA GLY A 160 13.71 16.79 4.46
C GLY A 160 12.68 17.73 5.07
N ILE A 161 13.18 18.81 5.65
CA ILE A 161 12.40 19.96 6.08
C ILE A 161 12.89 21.14 5.24
N ALA A 162 11.98 21.77 4.53
CA ALA A 162 12.24 22.94 3.70
C ALA A 162 11.44 24.13 4.25
N TYR A 163 12.14 25.19 4.62
CA TYR A 163 11.56 26.44 5.08
C TYR A 163 11.30 27.42 3.93
N THR A 164 11.88 27.14 2.76
CA THR A 164 11.74 27.97 1.57
C THR A 164 11.51 27.11 0.33
N ARG A 165 10.97 27.75 -0.72
CA ARG A 165 10.83 27.12 -2.04
C ARG A 165 12.15 26.53 -2.54
N ASP A 166 13.26 27.26 -2.42
CA ASP A 166 14.52 26.86 -3.03
C ASP A 166 15.13 25.64 -2.29
N GLU A 167 14.94 25.56 -0.97
CA GLU A 167 15.25 24.35 -0.19
C GLU A 167 14.39 23.16 -0.62
N ALA A 168 13.08 23.38 -0.81
CA ALA A 168 12.16 22.32 -1.23
C ALA A 168 12.55 21.73 -2.59
N MET A 169 12.98 22.58 -3.54
CA MET A 169 13.49 22.14 -4.84
C MET A 169 14.79 21.34 -4.71
N THR A 170 15.67 21.70 -3.77
CA THR A 170 16.91 20.95 -3.51
C THR A 170 16.63 19.54 -3.00
N PHE A 171 15.58 19.35 -2.20
CA PHE A 171 15.17 18.01 -1.76
C PHE A 171 14.53 17.19 -2.89
N ALA A 172 13.81 17.83 -3.83
CA ALA A 172 13.24 17.14 -4.99
C ALA A 172 14.30 16.45 -5.86
N GLU A 173 15.51 17.02 -5.95
CA GLU A 173 16.62 16.43 -6.71
C GLU A 173 17.13 15.11 -6.13
N LYS A 174 16.94 14.87 -4.82
CA LYS A 174 17.40 13.65 -4.14
C LYS A 174 16.51 12.42 -4.42
N ARG A 175 15.32 12.62 -5.01
CA ARG A 175 14.39 11.57 -5.49
C ARG A 175 13.96 10.51 -4.47
N ASP A 176 13.93 10.84 -3.18
CA ASP A 176 13.50 9.93 -2.10
C ASP A 176 12.26 10.46 -1.38
N ILE A 177 11.30 10.97 -2.16
CA ILE A 177 10.06 11.58 -1.66
C ILE A 177 8.89 10.75 -2.16
N GLY A 178 8.09 10.22 -1.24
CA GLY A 178 6.82 9.58 -1.59
C GLY A 178 5.59 10.19 -0.89
N LEU A 179 5.77 11.20 -0.04
CA LEU A 179 4.69 12.07 0.44
C LEU A 179 5.22 13.50 0.63
N ILE A 180 4.40 14.50 0.35
CA ILE A 180 4.69 15.90 0.67
C ILE A 180 3.64 16.42 1.66
N LEU A 181 4.12 17.00 2.76
CA LEU A 181 3.33 17.86 3.64
C LEU A 181 3.73 19.30 3.34
N SER A 182 2.79 20.14 2.90
CA SER A 182 3.09 21.52 2.54
C SER A 182 2.12 22.48 3.21
N ASP A 183 2.61 23.54 3.83
CA ASP A 183 1.79 24.74 3.96
C ASP A 183 1.53 25.33 2.56
N ILE A 184 0.40 25.98 2.42
CA ILE A 184 0.00 26.77 1.28
C ILE A 184 0.63 28.14 1.36
N ASP A 185 0.71 28.71 2.54
CA ASP A 185 1.16 30.08 2.74
C ASP A 185 2.59 30.07 3.26
N LEU A 186 3.58 29.95 2.37
CA LEU A 186 5.01 29.84 2.73
C LEU A 186 5.69 31.21 2.93
N GLY A 187 4.91 32.23 3.29
CA GLY A 187 5.36 33.62 3.37
C GLY A 187 5.76 34.24 2.01
N ASN A 188 6.04 35.55 2.02
CA ASN A 188 6.52 36.31 0.84
C ASN A 188 5.70 36.11 -0.46
N ASP A 189 4.37 35.99 -0.34
CA ASP A 189 3.44 35.70 -1.45
C ASP A 189 3.74 34.40 -2.22
N VAL A 190 4.43 33.45 -1.60
CA VAL A 190 4.74 32.14 -2.19
C VAL A 190 3.66 31.13 -1.83
N CYS A 191 2.93 30.67 -2.85
CA CYS A 191 1.96 29.58 -2.72
C CYS A 191 2.66 28.21 -2.75
N GLY A 192 2.53 27.43 -1.67
CA GLY A 192 3.06 26.08 -1.55
C GLY A 192 2.52 25.10 -2.58
N TRP A 193 1.28 25.32 -3.07
CA TRP A 193 0.76 24.54 -4.20
C TRP A 193 1.63 24.68 -5.46
N THR A 194 2.06 25.91 -5.78
CA THR A 194 2.97 26.16 -6.91
C THR A 194 4.32 25.48 -6.71
N VAL A 195 4.83 25.44 -5.47
CA VAL A 195 6.07 24.75 -5.14
C VAL A 195 5.92 23.24 -5.37
N VAL A 196 4.86 22.63 -4.84
CA VAL A 196 4.54 21.21 -5.01
C VAL A 196 4.39 20.85 -6.49
N HIS A 197 3.74 21.70 -7.29
CA HIS A 197 3.58 21.47 -8.73
C HIS A 197 4.94 21.37 -9.44
N LYS A 198 5.86 22.30 -9.13
CA LYS A 198 7.24 22.29 -9.68
C LYS A 198 8.04 21.07 -9.21
N ILE A 199 7.85 20.63 -7.97
CA ILE A 199 8.47 19.40 -7.45
C ILE A 199 7.99 18.19 -8.26
N ARG A 200 6.67 18.07 -8.49
CA ARG A 200 6.08 16.98 -9.29
C ARG A 200 6.62 16.97 -10.73
N GLU A 201 6.73 18.14 -11.36
CA GLU A 201 7.34 18.28 -12.70
C GLU A 201 8.81 17.81 -12.70
N THR A 202 9.58 18.18 -11.67
CA THR A 202 11.00 17.82 -11.54
C THR A 202 11.20 16.32 -11.32
N LEU A 203 10.33 15.71 -10.52
CA LEU A 203 10.36 14.29 -10.21
C LEU A 203 9.90 13.42 -11.39
N GLY A 204 9.00 13.94 -12.24
CA GLY A 204 8.44 13.20 -13.37
C GLY A 204 7.41 12.15 -12.97
N TYR A 205 6.99 12.14 -11.70
CA TYR A 205 5.92 11.29 -11.18
C TYR A 205 5.04 12.07 -10.20
N ARG A 206 3.79 11.62 -10.03
CA ARG A 206 2.86 12.22 -9.08
C ARG A 206 3.21 11.75 -7.66
N VAL A 207 3.64 12.67 -6.82
CA VAL A 207 3.79 12.44 -5.38
C VAL A 207 2.51 12.87 -4.66
N PRO A 208 1.89 12.04 -3.82
CA PRO A 208 0.78 12.47 -2.99
C PRO A 208 1.14 13.69 -2.14
N THR A 209 0.20 14.62 -2.00
CA THR A 209 0.43 15.84 -1.23
C THR A 209 -0.74 16.15 -0.31
N ILE A 210 -0.43 16.42 0.95
CA ILE A 210 -1.36 16.92 1.95
C ILE A 210 -1.00 18.38 2.21
N PHE A 211 -1.97 19.27 2.03
CA PHE A 211 -1.83 20.67 2.36
C PHE A 211 -2.27 20.95 3.79
N ILE A 212 -1.49 21.72 4.54
CA ILE A 212 -1.76 22.08 5.93
C ILE A 212 -1.85 23.60 6.02
N THR A 213 -3.04 24.18 6.22
CA THR A 213 -3.23 25.62 6.01
C THR A 213 -4.22 26.26 6.98
N ALA A 214 -4.01 27.52 7.34
CA ALA A 214 -5.03 28.34 8.03
C ALA A 214 -6.10 28.89 7.07
N HIS A 215 -5.86 28.86 5.76
CA HIS A 215 -6.65 29.49 4.71
C HIS A 215 -7.04 28.49 3.61
N PRO A 216 -7.91 27.49 3.90
CA PRO A 216 -8.31 26.47 2.92
C PRO A 216 -8.95 27.05 1.65
N GLU A 217 -9.55 28.23 1.74
CA GLU A 217 -10.18 28.97 0.63
C GLU A 217 -9.20 29.32 -0.50
N ARG A 218 -7.91 29.56 -0.19
CA ARG A 218 -6.91 29.93 -1.21
C ARG A 218 -6.68 28.81 -2.22
N LEU A 219 -6.91 27.56 -1.81
CA LEU A 219 -6.80 26.44 -2.73
C LEU A 219 -7.94 26.40 -3.76
N GLU A 220 -9.12 26.91 -3.41
CA GLU A 220 -10.30 26.93 -4.30
C GLU A 220 -10.12 27.94 -5.43
N GLU A 221 -9.45 29.06 -5.15
CA GLU A 221 -9.14 30.11 -6.12
C GLU A 221 -8.14 29.66 -7.20
N ASP A 222 -7.18 28.80 -6.84
CA ASP A 222 -6.09 28.34 -7.72
C ASP A 222 -6.45 27.12 -8.60
N GLY A 223 -7.71 26.67 -8.64
CA GLY A 223 -8.13 25.57 -9.53
C GLY A 223 -7.51 24.21 -9.19
N CYS A 224 -7.25 23.96 -7.91
CA CYS A 224 -6.55 22.77 -7.42
C CYS A 224 -7.43 21.50 -7.43
N GLU A 225 -7.75 20.95 -8.60
CA GLU A 225 -8.62 19.76 -8.76
C GLU A 225 -7.96 18.41 -8.40
N ASN A 226 -6.67 18.39 -8.03
CA ASN A 226 -5.90 17.14 -7.80
C ASN A 226 -5.20 17.09 -6.42
N ARG A 227 -5.95 17.34 -5.34
CA ARG A 227 -5.44 17.29 -3.96
C ARG A 227 -5.65 15.90 -3.37
N ASP A 228 -4.60 15.34 -2.77
CA ASP A 228 -4.67 14.05 -2.09
C ASP A 228 -5.16 14.21 -0.63
N GLY A 229 -4.99 15.40 -0.04
CA GLY A 229 -5.59 15.77 1.25
C GLY A 229 -5.42 17.25 1.62
N VAL A 230 -6.30 17.75 2.49
CA VAL A 230 -6.20 19.09 3.10
C VAL A 230 -6.51 19.00 4.59
N VAL A 231 -5.67 19.60 5.41
CA VAL A 231 -5.81 19.67 6.88
C VAL A 231 -5.83 21.14 7.30
N PRO A 232 -6.97 21.67 7.78
CA PRO A 232 -7.04 23.07 8.23
C PRO A 232 -6.33 23.28 9.58
N LYS A 233 -5.61 24.39 9.73
CA LYS A 233 -5.05 24.90 10.99
C LYS A 233 -6.16 25.68 11.75
N PRO A 234 -6.24 25.56 13.09
CA PRO A 234 -5.50 24.63 13.93
C PRO A 234 -5.99 23.19 13.74
N PHE A 235 -5.07 22.22 13.80
CA PHE A 235 -5.37 20.80 13.66
C PHE A 235 -5.00 20.03 14.92
N ASP A 236 -5.75 18.97 15.19
CA ASP A 236 -5.35 17.95 16.16
C ASP A 236 -4.38 16.96 15.52
N ILE A 237 -3.48 16.43 16.34
CA ILE A 237 -2.49 15.40 15.97
C ILE A 237 -3.14 14.24 15.19
N TRP A 238 -4.32 13.78 15.65
CA TRP A 238 -5.04 12.68 15.02
C TRP A 238 -5.42 12.95 13.56
N ARG A 239 -5.75 14.20 13.22
CA ARG A 239 -6.20 14.57 11.87
C ARG A 239 -5.06 14.53 10.86
N VAL A 240 -3.86 14.95 11.26
CA VAL A 240 -2.65 14.83 10.43
C VAL A 240 -2.28 13.36 10.24
N ARG A 241 -2.35 12.55 11.31
CA ARG A 241 -2.08 11.11 11.23
C ARG A 241 -3.02 10.39 10.27
N GLU A 242 -4.31 10.68 10.35
CA GLU A 242 -5.32 10.11 9.44
C GLU A 242 -5.07 10.52 7.99
N ALA A 243 -4.77 11.80 7.74
CA ALA A 243 -4.47 12.28 6.40
C ALA A 243 -3.22 11.59 5.80
N VAL A 244 -2.15 11.45 6.61
CA VAL A 244 -0.91 10.77 6.21
C VAL A 244 -1.18 9.30 5.89
N ASN A 245 -1.89 8.58 6.76
CA ASN A 245 -2.24 7.17 6.53
C ASN A 245 -3.07 6.99 5.25
N ASN A 246 -4.06 7.85 5.01
CA ASN A 246 -4.90 7.79 3.81
C ASN A 246 -4.08 8.06 2.53
N ALA A 247 -3.20 9.06 2.55
CA ALA A 247 -2.35 9.39 1.40
C ALA A 247 -1.34 8.28 1.09
N VAL A 248 -0.79 7.62 2.12
CA VAL A 248 0.14 6.50 1.93
C VAL A 248 -0.59 5.22 1.50
N HIS A 249 -1.80 4.96 1.98
CA HIS A 249 -2.59 3.81 1.51
C HIS A 249 -2.90 3.88 0.01
N LEU A 250 -3.09 5.08 -0.55
CA LEU A 250 -3.23 5.28 -2.00
C LEU A 250 -1.95 4.88 -2.77
N ASN A 251 -0.77 5.13 -2.18
CA ASN A 251 0.53 4.71 -2.73
C ASN A 251 0.84 3.23 -2.53
N ALA A 252 0.34 2.62 -1.45
CA ALA A 252 0.52 1.20 -1.14
C ALA A 252 -0.28 0.26 -2.06
N SER A 253 -0.89 0.80 -3.13
CA SER A 253 -1.45 0.09 -4.29
C SER A 253 -0.45 -0.79 -5.06
N ILE A 254 0.69 -1.16 -4.45
CA ILE A 254 1.60 -2.21 -4.89
C ILE A 254 0.87 -3.56 -5.02
N PHE A 255 -0.26 -3.72 -4.31
CA PHE A 255 -1.08 -4.94 -4.30
C PHE A 255 -2.43 -4.81 -5.04
N ALA A 256 -2.76 -3.64 -5.62
CA ALA A 256 -4.07 -3.35 -6.20
C ALA A 256 -4.09 -3.46 -7.73
#